data_AF-A0A9W6YQQ6-F1
#
_entry.id   AF-A0A9W6YQQ6-F1
#
_cell.length_a   1.000
_cell.length_b   1.000
_cell.length_c   1.000
_cell.angle_alpha   90.00
_cell.angle_beta   90.00
_cell.angle_gamma   90.00
#
_symmetry.space_group_name_H-M   'P 1'
#
loop_
_entity.id
_entity.type
_entity.pdbx_description
1 polymer ?
#
loop_
_entity_poly.entity_id
_entity_poly.type
_entity_poly.pdbx_seq_one_letter_code
_entity_poly.pdbx_strand_id
1 'polypeptide(L)'
;MAQGALRLSKKSKTRVTKKQQNAKGAAPKIIKPKNINKKERQAYKLAKQHQAKLHSNTEKLVSSRVGHLEILKGSRRELEKLERAKKAKAQAKAKK
;
A
#
# COMPACT_ATOMS: atom_id res chain seq x y z
N MET A 1 -28.33 -24.88 -66.34
CA MET A 1 -29.33 -24.69 -65.25
C MET A 1 -28.76 -23.69 -64.26
N ALA A 2 -29.22 -22.44 -64.30
CA ALA A 2 -28.70 -21.39 -63.42
C ALA A 2 -29.14 -21.63 -61.98
N GLN A 3 -28.21 -21.95 -61.08
CA GLN A 3 -28.48 -21.99 -59.64
C GLN A 3 -28.73 -20.56 -59.15
N GLY A 4 -29.99 -20.22 -58.89
CA GLY A 4 -30.37 -18.93 -58.30
C GLY A 4 -29.68 -18.71 -56.95
N ALA A 5 -29.35 -17.46 -56.63
CA ALA A 5 -28.62 -17.11 -55.42
C ALA A 5 -29.32 -17.62 -54.14
N LEU A 6 -28.65 -18.52 -53.40
CA LEU A 6 -29.08 -19.00 -52.09
C LEU A 6 -29.14 -17.82 -51.11
N ARG A 7 -30.35 -17.32 -50.85
CA ARG A 7 -30.58 -16.31 -49.81
C ARG A 7 -30.42 -16.99 -48.44
N LEU A 8 -29.26 -16.81 -47.81
CA LEU A 8 -29.04 -17.22 -46.43
C LEU A 8 -30.06 -16.50 -45.53
N SER A 9 -30.90 -17.26 -44.83
CA SER A 9 -31.86 -16.70 -43.89
C SER A 9 -31.10 -16.02 -42.73
N LYS A 10 -31.58 -14.86 -42.30
CA LYS A 10 -31.00 -14.16 -41.15
C LYS A 10 -31.19 -15.02 -39.90
N LYS A 11 -30.09 -15.32 -39.18
CA LYS A 11 -30.13 -16.00 -37.88
C LYS A 11 -31.09 -15.25 -36.95
N SER A 12 -32.01 -15.98 -36.32
CA SER A 12 -32.97 -15.40 -35.38
C SER A 12 -32.27 -14.78 -34.18
N LYS A 13 -32.81 -13.68 -33.65
CA LYS A 13 -32.28 -13.05 -32.43
C LYS A 13 -32.41 -14.02 -31.26
N THR A 14 -31.29 -14.35 -30.62
CA THR A 14 -31.27 -15.12 -29.37
C THR A 14 -32.08 -14.39 -28.32
N ARG A 15 -33.05 -15.08 -27.69
CA ARG A 15 -33.91 -14.50 -26.65
C ARG A 15 -33.04 -14.12 -25.46
N VAL A 16 -32.85 -12.81 -25.23
CA VAL A 16 -32.25 -12.28 -24.00
C VAL A 16 -33.21 -12.61 -22.86
N THR A 17 -32.81 -13.50 -21.95
CA THR A 17 -33.63 -13.83 -20.79
C THR A 17 -33.64 -12.63 -19.84
N LYS A 18 -34.78 -12.37 -19.20
CA LYS A 18 -35.00 -11.22 -18.28
C LYS A 18 -34.04 -11.15 -17.07
N LYS A 19 -33.13 -12.11 -16.89
CA LYS A 19 -32.26 -12.22 -15.70
C LYS A 19 -30.81 -11.77 -15.88
N GLN A 20 -30.44 -11.09 -16.97
CA GLN A 20 -29.19 -10.32 -16.96
C GLN A 20 -29.20 -9.14 -17.93
N GLN A 21 -29.65 -7.98 -17.44
CA GLN A 21 -29.63 -6.71 -18.20
C GLN A 21 -28.44 -5.81 -17.89
N ASN A 22 -27.63 -6.12 -16.88
CA ASN A 22 -26.39 -5.38 -16.62
C ASN A 22 -25.20 -6.23 -17.08
N ALA A 23 -24.46 -5.74 -18.08
CA ALA A 23 -23.09 -6.19 -18.26
C ALA A 23 -22.36 -5.91 -16.93
N LYS A 24 -21.96 -6.95 -16.21
CA LYS A 24 -21.13 -6.77 -15.02
C LYS A 24 -19.86 -6.05 -15.49
N GLY A 25 -19.49 -4.95 -14.83
CA GLY A 25 -18.21 -4.30 -15.08
C GLY A 25 -17.10 -5.34 -15.10
N ALA A 26 -16.13 -5.17 -16.01
CA ALA A 26 -15.06 -6.14 -16.16
C ALA A 26 -14.47 -6.43 -14.78
N ALA A 27 -14.40 -7.72 -14.40
CA ALA A 27 -13.80 -8.09 -13.13
C ALA A 27 -12.40 -7.48 -13.07
N PRO A 28 -12.00 -6.89 -11.92
CA PRO A 28 -10.71 -6.24 -11.79
C PRO A 28 -9.62 -7.22 -12.24
N LYS A 29 -8.71 -6.74 -13.09
CA LYS A 29 -7.62 -7.57 -13.62
C LYS A 29 -6.76 -8.03 -12.45
N ILE A 30 -6.89 -9.29 -12.09
CA ILE A 30 -6.09 -9.87 -11.02
C ILE A 30 -4.69 -10.12 -11.60
N ILE A 31 -3.75 -9.21 -11.31
CA ILE A 31 -2.33 -9.36 -11.63
C ILE A 31 -1.69 -10.27 -10.57
N LYS A 32 -2.17 -11.51 -10.46
CA LYS A 32 -1.54 -12.54 -9.65
C LYS A 32 -1.28 -13.77 -10.51
N PRO A 33 -0.17 -14.50 -10.28
CA PRO A 33 0.07 -15.76 -10.98
C PRO A 33 -1.11 -16.72 -10.78
N LYS A 34 -1.61 -17.29 -11.88
CA LYS A 34 -2.76 -18.21 -11.87
C LYS A 34 -2.42 -19.54 -11.18
N ASN A 35 -1.17 -19.98 -11.33
CA ASN A 35 -0.66 -21.24 -10.81
C ASN A 35 0.43 -20.95 -9.77
N ILE A 36 0.04 -20.65 -8.53
CA ILE A 36 0.99 -20.55 -7.42
C ILE A 36 1.16 -21.95 -6.83
N ASN A 37 2.41 -22.41 -6.77
CA ASN A 37 2.73 -23.70 -6.16
C ASN A 37 2.43 -23.68 -4.65
N LYS A 38 2.10 -24.85 -4.06
CA LYS A 38 1.79 -24.95 -2.61
C LYS A 38 2.91 -24.36 -1.73
N LYS A 39 4.17 -24.56 -2.13
CA LYS A 39 5.36 -24.02 -1.45
C LYS A 39 5.41 -22.49 -1.46
N GLU A 40 5.13 -21.86 -2.60
CA GLU A 40 5.12 -20.39 -2.73
C GLU A 40 3.99 -19.76 -1.90
N ARG A 41 2.81 -20.40 -1.82
CA ARG A 41 1.72 -19.93 -0.94
C ARG A 41 2.14 -19.96 0.53
N GLN A 42 2.83 -21.01 0.95
CA GLN A 42 3.34 -21.13 2.32
C GLN A 42 4.42 -20.09 2.61
N ALA A 43 5.36 -19.89 1.69
CA ALA A 43 6.39 -18.85 1.81
C ALA A 43 5.79 -17.44 1.94
N TYR A 44 4.78 -17.12 1.12
CA TYR A 44 4.08 -15.83 1.21
C TYR A 44 3.34 -15.65 2.55
N LYS A 45 2.70 -16.72 3.05
CA LYS A 45 2.03 -16.70 4.35
C LYS A 45 3.01 -16.45 5.50
N LEU A 46 4.15 -17.15 5.47
CA LEU A 46 5.23 -16.97 6.44
C LEU A 46 5.81 -15.56 6.37
N ALA A 47 6.13 -15.07 5.18
CA ALA A 47 6.64 -13.71 4.98
C ALA A 47 5.70 -12.65 5.58
N LYS A 48 4.39 -12.77 5.33
CA LYS A 48 3.38 -11.86 5.90
C LYS A 48 3.35 -11.90 7.43
N GLN A 49 3.42 -13.09 8.03
CA GLN A 49 3.42 -13.25 9.49
C GLN A 49 4.66 -12.65 10.14
N HIS A 50 5.84 -12.91 9.56
CA HIS A 50 7.10 -12.41 10.09
C HIS A 50 7.26 -10.90 9.88
N GLN A 51 6.78 -10.36 8.77
CA GLN A 51 6.86 -8.92 8.47
C GLN A 51 6.09 -8.09 9.51
N ALA A 52 4.88 -8.50 9.89
CA ALA A 52 4.11 -7.79 10.92
C ALA A 52 4.84 -7.79 12.29
N LYS A 53 5.43 -8.93 12.67
CA LYS A 53 6.20 -9.06 13.91
C LYS A 53 7.49 -8.21 13.88
N LEU A 54 8.19 -8.19 12.74
CA LEU A 54 9.38 -7.37 12.54
C LEU A 54 9.05 -5.89 12.70
N HIS A 55 7.99 -5.40 12.04
CA HIS A 55 7.56 -4.00 12.17
C HIS A 55 7.27 -3.63 13.64
N SER A 56 6.44 -4.40 14.34
CA SER A 56 6.12 -4.14 15.74
C SER A 56 7.37 -4.13 16.65
N ASN A 57 8.29 -5.08 16.45
CA ASN A 57 9.54 -5.12 17.22
C ASN A 57 10.44 -3.92 16.91
N THR A 58 10.54 -3.50 15.64
CA THR A 58 11.32 -2.33 15.25
C THR A 58 10.73 -1.05 15.80
N GLU A 59 9.40 -0.89 15.78
CA GLU A 59 8.71 0.28 16.35
C GLU A 59 8.93 0.37 17.86
N LYS A 60 8.89 -0.77 18.56
CA LYS A 60 9.17 -0.84 20.00
C LYS A 60 10.62 -0.43 20.31
N LEU A 61 11.58 -0.94 19.54
CA LEU A 61 13.00 -0.66 19.71
C LEU A 61 13.35 0.80 19.36
N VAL A 62 12.74 1.35 18.32
CA VAL A 62 12.87 2.78 17.99
C VAL A 62 12.29 3.63 19.10
N SER A 63 11.07 3.31 19.57
CA SER A 63 10.42 4.05 20.66
C SER A 63 11.22 4.01 21.96
N SER A 64 11.79 2.85 22.33
CA SER A 64 12.61 2.74 23.53
C SER A 64 13.90 3.55 23.43
N ARG A 65 14.53 3.56 22.25
CA ARG A 65 15.73 4.37 22.00
C ARG A 65 15.40 5.85 21.99
N VAL A 66 14.33 6.27 21.33
CA VAL A 66 13.91 7.68 21.28
C VAL A 66 13.54 8.16 22.68
N GLY A 67 12.72 7.43 23.44
CA GLY A 67 12.38 7.81 24.82
C GLY A 67 13.59 7.86 25.75
N HIS A 68 14.51 6.90 25.64
CA HIS A 68 15.77 6.94 26.42
C HIS A 68 16.65 8.14 26.02
N LEU A 69 16.71 8.46 24.73
CA LEU A 69 17.45 9.62 24.23
C LEU A 69 16.81 10.94 24.65
N GLU A 70 15.48 11.02 24.75
CA GLU A 70 14.78 12.18 25.31
C GLU A 70 15.14 12.39 26.78
N ILE A 71 15.28 11.32 27.56
CA ILE A 71 15.74 11.40 28.96
C ILE A 71 17.21 11.86 29.04
N LEU A 72 18.09 11.31 28.20
CA LEU A 72 19.53 11.61 28.26
C LEU A 72 19.91 12.96 27.66
N LYS A 73 19.30 13.33 26.52
CA LYS A 73 19.67 14.51 25.72
C LYS A 73 18.64 15.63 25.83
N GLY A 74 17.47 15.39 26.40
CA GLY A 74 16.34 16.32 26.40
C GLY A 74 15.48 16.18 25.15
N SER A 75 14.22 16.64 25.23
CA SER A 75 13.33 16.64 24.08
C SER A 75 13.79 17.63 23.01
N ARG A 76 13.42 17.38 21.75
CA ARG A 76 13.76 18.29 20.63
C ARG A 76 13.35 19.73 20.89
N ARG A 77 12.18 19.94 21.52
CA ARG A 77 11.67 21.28 21.86
C ARG A 77 12.53 21.98 22.91
N GLU A 78 13.04 21.25 23.89
CA GLU A 78 13.94 21.80 24.91
C GLU A 78 15.31 22.14 24.32
N LEU A 79 15.85 21.26 23.48
CA LEU A 79 17.11 21.51 22.78
C LEU A 79 17.02 22.75 21.88
N GLU A 80 15.95 22.88 21.10
CA GLU A 80 15.73 24.06 20.24
C GLU A 80 15.59 25.36 21.07
N LYS A 81 14.91 25.30 22.23
CA LYS A 81 14.83 26.44 23.17
C LYS A 81 16.20 26.80 23.74
N LEU A 82 16.98 25.81 24.18
CA LEU A 82 18.33 26.00 24.71
C LEU A 82 19.26 26.60 23.65
N GLU A 83 19.20 26.12 22.41
CA GLU A 83 19.99 26.67 21.30
C GLU A 83 19.61 28.11 20.98
N ARG A 84 18.31 28.43 20.92
CA ARG A 84 17.84 29.82 20.72
C ARG A 84 18.31 30.73 21.83
N ALA A 85 18.22 30.29 23.09
CA ALA A 85 18.69 31.06 24.24
C ALA A 85 20.22 31.27 24.20
N LYS A 86 20.99 30.24 23.82
CA LYS A 86 22.45 30.36 23.63
C LYS A 86 22.80 31.34 22.52
N LYS A 87 22.13 31.27 21.36
CA LYS A 87 22.32 32.21 20.24
C LYS A 87 21.99 33.64 20.62
N ALA A 88 20.87 33.88 21.32
CA ALA A 88 20.50 35.20 21.81
C ALA A 88 21.54 35.77 22.79
N LYS A 89 22.04 34.96 23.74
CA LYS A 89 23.11 35.36 24.66
C LYS A 89 24.43 35.65 23.95
N ALA A 90 24.79 34.86 22.94
CA ALA A 90 26.00 35.09 22.14
C ALA A 90 25.92 36.40 21.35
N GLN A 91 24.78 36.68 20.71
CA GLN A 91 24.55 37.94 19.99
C GLN A 91 24.55 39.16 20.92
N ALA A 92 23.97 39.03 22.12
CA ALA A 92 24.00 40.11 23.12
C ALA A 92 25.43 40.38 23.63
N LYS A 93 26.27 39.36 23.78
CA LYS A 93 27.69 39.51 24.13
C LYS A 93 28.52 40.10 23.00
N ALA A 94 28.23 39.77 21.74
CA ALA A 94 28.96 40.31 20.59
C ALA A 94 28.59 41.78 20.28
N LYS A 95 27.44 42.25 20.74
CA LYS A 95 26.99 43.66 20.62
C LYS A 95 27.47 44.56 21.77
N LYS A 96 28.10 43.99 22.79
CA LYS A 96 28.57 44.70 23.99
C LYS A 96 30.10 44.80 23.95
#